data_AF-A0AAD9FXE4-F1
#
_entry.id   AF-A0AAD9FXE4-F1
#
_cell.length_a   1.000
_cell.length_b   1.000
_cell.length_c   1.000
_cell.angle_alpha   90.00
_cell.angle_beta   90.00
_cell.angle_gamma   90.00
#
_symmetry.space_group_name_H-M   'P 1'
#
loop_
_entity.id
_entity.type
_entity.pdbx_description
1 polymer ?
#
loop_
_entity_poly.entity_id
_entity_poly.type
_entity_poly.pdbx_seq_one_letter_code
_entity_poly.pdbx_strand_id
1 'polypeptide(L)'
;MFSIPCTTNAKVSLKFGSATFPIDTRDFLFQPLNNDLKGDCISAITAETVSDAETWLLGDNFLKKVYMSTNSQTLTVTLSARTDVPASSSVGRTDPAAVASLFPGSPSSLTSGGHTEQQALANDTASRDRLGGEQLANGSGRAGSLDLWLQLQKVLQLVLGIYEVAQSRL
;
A
#
# COMPACT_ATOMS: atom_id res chain seq x y z
N MET A 1 -28.84 -1.67 2.50
CA MET A 1 -27.84 -0.99 3.34
C MET A 1 -27.98 -1.49 4.77
N PHE A 2 -26.89 -1.52 5.55
CA PHE A 2 -26.96 -1.83 6.97
C PHE A 2 -26.25 -0.75 7.79
N SER A 3 -26.72 -0.54 9.02
CA SER A 3 -26.12 0.37 9.98
C SER A 3 -25.26 -0.38 10.98
N ILE A 4 -24.17 0.27 11.40
CA ILE A 4 -23.28 -0.20 12.47
C ILE A 4 -22.99 0.98 13.41
N PRO A 5 -22.67 0.74 14.69
CA PRO A 5 -22.33 1.82 15.60
C PRO A 5 -21.11 2.62 15.09
N CYS A 6 -21.21 3.95 15.03
CA CYS A 6 -20.10 4.82 14.64
C CYS A 6 -18.87 4.67 15.55
N THR A 7 -19.06 4.20 16.78
CA THR A 7 -18.01 3.97 17.78
C THR A 7 -17.51 2.54 17.83
N THR A 8 -17.82 1.71 16.82
CA THR A 8 -17.36 0.32 16.77
C THR A 8 -15.83 0.24 16.80
N ASN A 9 -15.30 -0.79 17.44
CA ASN A 9 -13.88 -1.15 17.41
C ASN A 9 -13.66 -2.50 16.72
N ALA A 10 -14.67 -2.99 15.99
CA ALA A 10 -14.58 -4.24 15.25
C ALA A 10 -13.33 -4.25 14.35
N LYS A 11 -12.72 -5.42 14.22
CA LYS A 11 -11.57 -5.63 13.36
C LYS A 11 -11.96 -6.65 12.30
N VAL A 12 -11.83 -6.25 11.05
CA VAL A 12 -12.04 -7.09 9.88
C VAL A 12 -10.69 -7.30 9.24
N SER A 13 -10.37 -8.53 8.85
CA SER A 13 -9.13 -8.86 8.16
C SER A 13 -9.39 -9.93 7.12
N LEU A 14 -8.80 -9.75 5.95
CA LEU A 14 -8.85 -10.71 4.85
C LEU A 14 -7.53 -11.47 4.82
N LYS A 15 -7.60 -12.79 4.68
CA LYS A 15 -6.43 -13.66 4.66
C LYS A 15 -6.33 -14.35 3.31
N PHE A 16 -5.18 -14.21 2.66
CA PHE A 16 -4.86 -14.89 1.40
C PHE A 16 -3.62 -15.75 1.62
N GLY A 17 -3.80 -17.07 1.66
CA GLY A 17 -2.73 -17.99 2.04
C GLY A 17 -2.19 -17.69 3.45
N SER A 18 -0.92 -17.30 3.56
CA SER A 18 -0.27 -16.93 4.83
C SER A 18 -0.30 -15.42 5.13
N ALA A 19 -0.73 -14.58 4.19
CA ALA A 19 -0.75 -13.13 4.34
C ALA A 19 -2.09 -12.65 4.91
N THR A 20 -2.04 -11.76 5.90
CA THR A 20 -3.21 -11.15 6.52
C THR A 20 -3.23 -9.66 6.24
N PHE A 21 -4.36 -9.16 5.75
CA PHE A 21 -4.57 -7.77 5.39
C PHE A 21 -5.70 -7.20 6.25
N PRO A 22 -5.40 -6.41 7.29
CA PRO A 22 -6.41 -5.75 8.09
C PRO A 22 -7.09 -4.62 7.31
N ILE A 23 -8.40 -4.48 7.51
CA ILE A 23 -9.17 -3.32 7.07
C ILE A 23 -9.29 -2.37 8.27
N ASP A 24 -9.00 -1.08 8.06
CA ASP A 24 -9.12 -0.09 9.13
C ASP A 24 -10.60 0.07 9.51
N THR A 25 -10.87 0.26 10.80
CA THR A 25 -12.23 0.48 11.30
C THR A 25 -12.89 1.69 10.64
N ARG A 26 -12.10 2.71 10.30
CA ARG A 26 -12.56 3.91 9.60
C ARG A 26 -12.93 3.66 8.14
N ASP A 27 -12.37 2.61 7.53
CA ASP A 27 -12.60 2.31 6.11
C ASP A 27 -13.92 1.56 5.88
N PHE A 28 -14.56 1.01 6.93
CA PHE A 28 -15.92 0.44 6.82
C PHE A 28 -17.02 1.28 7.47
N LEU A 29 -16.68 2.48 7.95
CA LEU A 29 -17.59 3.52 8.44
C LEU A 29 -17.75 4.58 7.34
N PHE A 30 -18.93 4.70 6.72
CA PHE A 30 -19.14 5.65 5.63
C PHE A 30 -19.54 7.04 6.14
N GLN A 31 -20.70 7.15 6.77
CA GLN A 31 -21.16 8.40 7.39
C GLN A 31 -22.18 8.13 8.50
N PRO A 32 -22.29 8.99 9.52
CA PRO A 32 -23.38 8.97 10.49
C PRO A 32 -24.76 9.06 9.81
N LEU A 33 -25.77 8.37 10.35
CA LEU A 33 -27.16 8.47 9.87
C LEU A 33 -27.81 9.79 10.28
N ASN A 34 -27.30 10.44 11.31
CA ASN A 34 -27.78 11.70 11.86
C ASN A 34 -26.58 12.51 12.42
N ASN A 35 -26.83 13.65 13.05
CA ASN A 35 -25.76 14.50 13.60
C ASN A 35 -25.11 13.94 14.89
N ASP A 36 -25.47 12.74 15.34
CA ASP A 36 -24.88 12.10 16.52
C ASP A 36 -23.71 11.19 16.13
N LEU A 37 -22.49 11.63 16.45
CA LEU A 37 -21.25 10.90 16.19
C LEU A 37 -21.09 9.63 17.07
N LYS A 38 -21.94 9.46 18.08
CA LYS A 38 -22.00 8.25 18.93
C LYS A 38 -23.08 7.28 18.49
N GLY A 39 -23.93 7.67 17.53
CA GLY A 39 -25.04 6.88 17.02
C GLY A 39 -24.62 5.86 15.97
N ASP A 40 -25.50 5.63 15.01
CA ASP A 40 -25.30 4.68 13.92
C ASP A 40 -24.69 5.33 12.68
N CYS A 41 -23.80 4.59 12.03
CA CYS A 41 -23.16 4.93 10.77
C CYS A 41 -23.61 3.95 9.67
N ILE A 42 -23.73 4.45 8.44
CA ILE A 42 -23.90 3.62 7.26
C ILE A 42 -22.60 2.81 7.10
N SER A 43 -22.71 1.49 6.99
CA SER A 43 -21.54 0.68 6.71
C SER A 43 -21.13 0.81 5.24
N ALA A 44 -19.82 0.88 5.00
CA ALA A 44 -19.27 0.82 3.65
C ALA A 44 -19.09 -0.63 3.15
N ILE A 45 -19.25 -1.63 4.02
CA ILE A 45 -19.36 -3.04 3.62
C ILE A 45 -20.85 -3.29 3.34
N THR A 46 -21.17 -4.08 2.33
CA THR A 46 -22.55 -4.45 2.00
C THR A 46 -22.65 -5.96 1.87
N ALA A 47 -23.77 -6.52 2.35
CA ALA A 47 -24.11 -7.92 2.14
C ALA A 47 -25.03 -8.00 0.93
N GLU A 48 -24.47 -8.38 -0.21
CA GLU A 48 -25.20 -8.62 -1.45
C GLU A 48 -24.55 -9.78 -2.21
N THR A 49 -25.37 -10.58 -2.90
CA THR A 49 -24.87 -11.69 -3.71
C THR A 49 -24.26 -11.14 -4.99
N VAL A 50 -22.93 -11.22 -5.11
CA VAL A 50 -22.21 -10.77 -6.31
C VAL A 50 -22.18 -11.87 -7.37
N SER A 51 -21.98 -13.11 -6.96
CA SER A 51 -22.00 -14.32 -7.80
C SER A 51 -22.62 -15.48 -7.04
N ASP A 52 -22.14 -15.69 -5.81
CA ASP A 52 -22.67 -16.65 -4.85
C ASP A 52 -22.61 -16.06 -3.43
N ALA A 53 -22.96 -16.86 -2.41
CA ALA A 53 -22.98 -16.42 -1.01
C ALA A 53 -21.59 -16.37 -0.35
N GLU A 54 -20.55 -16.87 -1.01
CA GLU A 54 -19.18 -16.97 -0.47
C GLU A 54 -18.21 -15.98 -1.13
N THR A 55 -18.60 -15.39 -2.25
CA THR A 55 -17.80 -14.46 -3.03
C THR A 55 -17.81 -13.06 -2.42
N TRP A 56 -16.60 -12.55 -2.13
CA TRP A 56 -16.41 -11.19 -1.66
C TRP A 56 -15.97 -10.28 -2.82
N LEU A 57 -16.67 -9.16 -3.01
CA LEU A 57 -16.20 -8.07 -3.87
C LEU A 57 -15.33 -7.12 -3.06
N LEU A 58 -14.06 -7.00 -3.45
CA LEU A 58 -13.09 -6.18 -2.74
C LEU A 58 -12.91 -4.84 -3.43
N GLY A 59 -13.48 -3.80 -2.81
CA GLY A 59 -13.46 -2.44 -3.32
C GLY A 59 -12.46 -1.52 -2.60
N ASP A 60 -12.76 -0.24 -2.62
CA ASP A 60 -11.95 0.85 -2.09
C ASP A 60 -11.62 0.68 -0.59
N ASN A 61 -12.56 0.17 0.22
CA ASN A 61 -12.34 -0.09 1.65
C ASN A 61 -11.13 -1.00 1.91
N PHE A 62 -10.87 -1.94 1.00
CA PHE A 62 -9.70 -2.82 1.06
C PHE A 62 -8.51 -2.21 0.30
N LEU A 63 -8.75 -1.74 -0.93
CA LEU A 63 -7.71 -1.29 -1.86
C LEU A 63 -6.98 -0.02 -1.40
N LYS A 64 -7.54 0.80 -0.49
CA LYS A 64 -6.84 1.95 0.11
C LYS A 64 -5.55 1.55 0.86
N LYS A 65 -5.46 0.31 1.34
CA LYS A 65 -4.40 -0.20 2.23
C LYS A 65 -3.49 -1.25 1.60
N VAL A 66 -3.72 -1.61 0.33
CA VAL A 66 -2.93 -2.60 -0.39
C VAL A 66 -2.56 -2.09 -1.78
N TYR A 67 -1.39 -2.51 -2.26
CA TYR A 67 -1.05 -2.43 -3.67
C TYR A 67 -1.51 -3.71 -4.37
N MET A 68 -2.23 -3.55 -5.48
CA MET A 68 -2.69 -4.65 -6.31
C MET A 68 -2.04 -4.56 -7.69
N SER A 69 -1.48 -5.67 -8.15
CA SER A 69 -0.98 -5.84 -9.52
C SER A 69 -1.71 -6.99 -10.18
N THR A 70 -2.00 -6.85 -11.47
CA THR A 70 -2.61 -7.90 -12.29
C THR A 70 -1.67 -8.25 -13.43
N ASN A 71 -1.52 -9.54 -13.71
CA ASN A 71 -0.78 -10.04 -14.85
C ASN A 71 -1.72 -10.93 -15.68
N SER A 72 -2.08 -10.45 -16.88
CA SER A 72 -2.99 -11.16 -17.79
C SER A 72 -2.34 -12.31 -18.54
N GLN A 73 -1.00 -12.33 -18.67
CA GLN A 73 -0.28 -13.43 -19.31
C GLN A 73 -0.24 -14.66 -18.40
N THR A 74 -0.06 -14.44 -17.09
CA THR A 74 0.00 -15.51 -16.09
C THR A 74 -1.33 -15.71 -15.34
N LEU A 75 -2.34 -14.89 -15.62
CA LEU A 75 -3.64 -14.89 -14.93
C LEU A 75 -3.51 -14.77 -13.40
N THR A 76 -2.60 -13.92 -12.93
CA THR A 76 -2.32 -13.74 -11.50
C THR A 76 -2.69 -12.35 -11.01
N VAL A 77 -3.14 -12.30 -9.76
CA VAL A 77 -3.29 -11.07 -8.98
C VAL A 77 -2.29 -11.15 -7.83
N THR A 78 -1.50 -10.09 -7.66
CA THR A 78 -0.52 -9.97 -6.56
C THR A 78 -0.92 -8.83 -5.66
N LEU A 79 -0.91 -9.09 -4.36
CA LEU A 79 -1.22 -8.12 -3.32
C LEU A 79 0.03 -7.84 -2.49
N SER A 80 0.22 -6.59 -2.11
CA SER A 80 1.30 -6.18 -1.20
C SER A 80 0.77 -5.16 -0.21
N ALA A 81 1.15 -5.32 1.04
CA ALA A 81 0.80 -4.40 2.11
C ALA A 81 1.39 -3.00 1.84
N ARG A 82 0.62 -1.95 2.09
CA ARG A 82 1.18 -0.61 2.25
C ARG A 82 1.97 -0.52 3.56
N THR A 83 3.14 0.09 3.52
CA THR A 83 4.08 0.19 4.65
C THR A 83 3.60 1.16 5.73
N ASP A 84 2.63 2.04 5.43
CA ASP A 84 2.01 2.97 6.38
C ASP A 84 0.83 2.36 7.16
N VAL A 85 0.52 1.07 6.94
CA VAL A 85 -0.63 0.39 7.57
C VAL A 85 -0.14 -0.51 8.71
N PRO A 86 -0.45 -0.19 9.98
CA PRO A 86 -0.08 -1.02 11.12
C PRO A 86 -0.64 -2.43 10.99
N ALA A 87 0.18 -3.44 11.31
CA ALA A 87 -0.15 -4.87 11.27
C ALA A 87 -0.36 -5.53 9.89
N SER A 88 -0.16 -4.81 8.78
CA SER A 88 -0.12 -5.45 7.46
C SER A 88 1.21 -6.18 7.26
N SER A 89 1.17 -7.50 7.17
CA SER A 89 2.36 -8.31 6.93
C SER A 89 2.71 -8.32 5.44
N SER A 90 3.82 -7.68 5.07
CA SER A 90 4.44 -7.92 3.76
C SER A 90 5.11 -9.29 3.79
N VAL A 91 4.71 -10.20 2.89
CA VAL A 91 5.46 -11.42 2.61
C VAL A 91 6.82 -10.99 2.06
N GLY A 92 7.85 -11.00 2.92
CA GLY A 92 9.20 -10.56 2.57
C GLY A 92 9.99 -9.81 3.66
N ARG A 93 9.43 -9.58 4.85
CA ARG A 93 10.18 -8.91 5.94
C ARG A 93 10.23 -9.78 7.20
N THR A 94 11.34 -10.49 7.40
CA THR A 94 11.75 -10.96 8.73
C THR A 94 12.28 -9.76 9.49
N ASP A 95 11.40 -9.05 10.21
CA ASP A 95 11.82 -7.99 11.14
C ASP A 95 12.32 -8.61 12.45
N PRO A 96 13.60 -8.42 12.84
CA PRO A 96 14.15 -8.91 14.11
C PRO A 96 13.64 -8.13 15.35
N ALA A 97 12.67 -7.24 15.20
CA ALA A 97 12.19 -6.36 16.28
C ALA A 97 11.23 -7.04 17.28
N ALA A 98 10.74 -8.25 17.02
CA ALA A 98 9.75 -8.93 17.86
C ALA A 98 10.33 -9.70 19.08
N VAL A 99 11.63 -9.58 19.38
CA VAL A 99 12.26 -10.25 20.54
C VAL A 99 12.59 -9.32 21.71
N ALA A 100 12.31 -8.01 21.61
CA ALA A 100 12.80 -7.03 22.60
C ALA A 100 11.89 -6.80 23.82
N SER A 101 10.71 -7.42 23.92
CA SER A 101 9.71 -7.07 24.96
C SER A 101 9.58 -8.08 26.13
N LEU A 102 10.62 -8.86 26.45
CA LEU A 102 10.56 -9.85 27.54
C LEU A 102 11.39 -9.53 28.81
N PHE A 103 11.98 -8.34 28.97
CA PHE A 103 12.73 -8.02 30.19
C PHE A 103 12.36 -6.65 30.78
N PRO A 104 11.58 -6.59 31.88
CA PRO A 104 11.44 -5.38 32.67
C PRO A 104 12.61 -5.29 33.66
N GLY A 105 13.47 -4.28 33.48
CA GLY A 105 14.56 -3.99 34.42
C GLY A 105 15.40 -2.79 34.02
N SER A 106 15.02 -1.60 34.49
CA SER A 106 15.89 -0.42 34.67
C SER A 106 16.31 -0.37 36.16
N PRO A 107 17.38 0.35 36.62
CA PRO A 107 17.78 1.66 36.08
C PRO A 107 19.28 2.08 36.12
N SER A 108 19.55 3.18 35.40
CA SER A 108 20.51 4.29 35.66
C SER A 108 22.04 4.09 35.67
N SER A 109 22.75 4.84 34.83
CA SER A 109 23.70 5.89 35.28
C SER A 109 24.26 6.73 34.11
N LEU A 110 24.21 8.06 34.30
CA LEU A 110 24.91 9.09 33.54
C LEU A 110 26.43 8.99 33.76
N THR A 111 27.23 9.39 32.77
CA THR A 111 28.38 10.30 32.95
C THR A 111 28.76 10.96 31.62
N SER A 112 29.03 12.26 31.72
CA SER A 112 29.36 13.25 30.69
C SER A 112 30.81 13.69 30.85
N GLY A 113 31.45 14.08 29.74
CA GLY A 113 32.80 14.69 29.65
C GLY A 113 33.66 13.89 28.65
N GLY A 114 34.15 14.39 27.52
CA GLY A 114 34.54 15.74 27.09
C GLY A 114 36.05 15.69 26.76
N HIS A 115 36.48 16.15 25.58
CA HIS A 115 37.77 16.84 25.26
C HIS A 115 38.07 16.83 23.75
N THR A 116 38.26 18.04 23.22
CA THR A 116 38.76 18.42 21.90
C THR A 116 40.31 18.49 21.93
N GLU A 117 40.97 18.25 20.78
CA GLU A 117 42.09 19.06 20.21
C GLU A 117 43.28 18.27 19.56
N GLN A 118 43.39 18.46 18.24
CA GLN A 118 44.56 18.65 17.34
C GLN A 118 45.80 17.71 17.20
N GLN A 119 46.00 17.34 15.91
CA GLN A 119 47.21 17.36 15.03
C GLN A 119 48.45 16.48 15.31
N ALA A 120 48.83 15.64 14.32
CA ALA A 120 49.91 15.94 13.34
C ALA A 120 50.30 14.73 12.43
N LEU A 121 50.44 15.01 11.12
CA LEU A 121 51.42 14.54 10.12
C LEU A 121 51.87 13.06 10.06
N ALA A 122 51.56 12.37 8.95
CA ALA A 122 52.56 11.99 7.93
C ALA A 122 51.89 11.36 6.70
N ASN A 123 52.46 11.71 5.55
CA ASN A 123 52.08 11.43 4.18
C ASN A 123 52.70 10.10 3.73
N ASP A 124 51.99 9.24 3.01
CA ASP A 124 52.67 8.38 2.04
C ASP A 124 51.79 7.95 0.86
N THR A 125 52.46 7.79 -0.26
CA THR A 125 51.96 8.02 -1.62
C THR A 125 51.81 6.71 -2.39
N ALA A 126 50.82 6.68 -3.29
CA ALA A 126 50.72 5.85 -4.51
C ALA A 126 50.54 4.32 -4.40
N SER A 127 49.44 3.84 -4.99
CA SER A 127 49.53 3.17 -6.30
C SER A 127 48.18 3.19 -7.04
N ARG A 128 48.21 3.72 -8.27
CA ARG A 128 47.20 3.57 -9.31
C ARG A 128 47.62 2.39 -10.20
N ASP A 129 46.65 1.63 -10.68
CA ASP A 129 46.53 1.06 -12.04
C ASP A 129 45.22 0.25 -12.05
N ARG A 130 44.12 0.58 -12.75
CA ARG A 130 43.83 0.90 -14.17
C ARG A 130 44.25 -0.18 -15.17
N LEU A 131 43.26 -0.89 -15.72
CA LEU A 131 42.97 -1.16 -17.16
C LEU A 131 42.03 -2.38 -17.23
N GLY A 132 40.75 -2.22 -17.58
CA GLY A 132 40.21 -2.24 -18.94
C GLY A 132 38.89 -3.05 -18.88
N GLY A 133 37.85 -2.92 -19.69
CA GLY A 133 37.55 -2.13 -20.88
C GLY A 133 36.07 -2.38 -21.22
N GLU A 134 35.47 -1.39 -21.88
CA GLU A 134 34.34 -1.40 -22.84
C GLU A 134 33.32 -2.56 -22.86
N GLN A 135 32.02 -2.22 -22.86
CA GLN A 135 31.23 -2.23 -24.11
C GLN A 135 29.89 -1.51 -23.93
N LEU A 136 29.62 -0.63 -24.89
CA LEU A 136 28.39 0.12 -25.14
C LEU A 136 27.24 -0.81 -25.57
N ALA A 137 26.02 -0.53 -25.14
CA ALA A 137 24.81 -0.87 -25.90
C ALA A 137 23.72 0.18 -25.69
N ASN A 138 23.68 1.06 -26.68
CA ASN A 138 22.63 2.00 -27.05
C ASN A 138 21.26 1.29 -27.13
N GLY A 139 20.25 1.79 -26.40
CA GLY A 139 18.90 1.24 -26.36
C GLY A 139 17.85 2.33 -26.47
N SER A 140 17.52 2.66 -27.72
CA SER A 140 16.49 3.59 -28.18
C SER A 140 15.16 3.52 -27.39
N GLY A 141 14.90 4.54 -26.57
CA GLY A 141 13.58 4.83 -25.99
C GLY A 141 12.62 5.43 -27.02
N ARG A 142 11.89 4.58 -27.74
CA ARG A 142 10.74 4.95 -28.59
C ARG A 142 9.63 3.89 -28.46
N ALA A 143 8.97 3.85 -27.30
CA ALA A 143 7.80 2.99 -27.08
C ALA A 143 6.87 3.60 -26.01
N GLY A 144 6.44 4.85 -26.18
CA GLY A 144 5.55 5.52 -25.22
C GLY A 144 4.44 6.39 -25.82
N SER A 145 4.48 6.66 -27.13
CA SER A 145 3.53 7.60 -27.76
C SER A 145 2.29 6.93 -28.35
N LEU A 146 2.38 5.67 -28.79
CA LEU A 146 1.25 4.95 -29.40
C LEU A 146 0.33 4.35 -28.33
N ASP A 147 0.88 3.88 -27.21
CA ASP A 147 0.10 3.34 -26.09
C ASP A 147 -0.74 4.40 -25.37
N LEU A 148 -0.19 5.61 -25.19
CA LEU A 148 -0.91 6.71 -24.56
C LEU A 148 -2.09 7.18 -25.43
N TRP A 149 -1.91 7.16 -26.76
CA TRP A 149 -2.95 7.53 -27.73
C TRP A 149 -4.10 6.51 -27.75
N LEU A 150 -3.77 5.22 -27.71
CA LEU A 150 -4.76 4.14 -27.65
C LEU A 150 -5.55 4.15 -26.34
N GLN A 151 -4.92 4.53 -25.23
CA GLN A 151 -5.58 4.72 -23.93
C GLN A 151 -6.52 5.92 -23.95
N LEU A 152 -6.08 7.06 -24.48
CA LEU A 152 -6.92 8.26 -24.63
C LEU A 152 -8.16 7.99 -25.50
N GLN A 153 -8.00 7.21 -26.58
CA GLN A 153 -9.11 6.86 -27.46
C GLN A 153 -10.13 5.95 -26.77
N LYS A 154 -9.68 5.02 -25.91
CA LYS A 154 -10.59 4.19 -25.10
C LYS A 154 -11.36 4.99 -24.05
N VAL A 155 -10.71 5.95 -23.40
CA VAL A 155 -11.36 6.84 -22.43
C VAL A 155 -12.41 7.72 -23.13
N LEU A 156 -12.09 8.26 -24.31
CA LEU A 156 -13.04 9.08 -25.07
C LEU A 156 -14.30 8.29 -25.49
N GLN A 157 -14.15 7.03 -25.90
CA GLN A 157 -15.28 6.16 -26.24
C GLN A 157 -16.17 5.85 -25.04
N LEU A 158 -15.58 5.65 -23.85
CA LEU A 158 -16.34 5.45 -22.61
C LEU A 158 -17.14 6.70 -22.23
N VAL A 159 -16.53 7.88 -22.32
CA VAL A 159 -17.21 9.15 -21.98
C VAL A 159 -18.36 9.44 -22.94
N LEU A 160 -18.16 9.22 -24.25
CA LEU A 160 -19.21 9.41 -25.25
C LEU A 160 -20.37 8.41 -25.07
N GLY A 161 -20.08 7.13 -24.80
CA GLY A 161 -21.10 6.12 -24.55
C GLY A 161 -21.94 6.40 -23.30
N ILE A 162 -21.32 6.92 -22.23
CA ILE A 162 -22.05 7.33 -21.01
C ILE A 162 -22.95 8.54 -21.30
N TYR A 163 -22.50 9.48 -22.15
CA TYR A 163 -23.28 10.66 -22.52
C TYR A 163 -24.53 10.31 -23.34
N GLU A 164 -24.43 9.39 -24.31
CA GLU A 164 -25.58 8.92 -25.09
C GLU A 164 -26.60 8.17 -24.23
N VAL A 165 -26.15 7.34 -23.29
CA VAL A 165 -27.04 6.64 -22.34
C VAL A 165 -27.76 7.63 -21.42
N ALA A 166 -27.11 8.73 -21.04
CA ALA A 166 -27.71 9.78 -20.22
C ALA A 166 -28.77 10.61 -20.97
N GLN A 167 -28.56 10.93 -22.26
CA GLN A 167 -29.55 11.65 -23.06
C GLN A 167 -30.78 10.80 -23.43
N SER A 168 -30.62 9.48 -23.56
CA SER A 168 -31.73 8.58 -23.88
C SER A 168 -32.66 8.27 -22.70
N ARG A 169 -32.40 8.85 -21.52
CA ARG A 169 -33.16 8.66 -20.26
C ARG A 169 -33.84 9.95 -19.77
N LEU A 170 -33.77 11.04 -20.53
CA LEU A 170 -34.53 12.28 -20.36
C LEU A 170 -35.64 12.35 -21.40
#